data_AF-A0A843F2J3-F1
#
_entry.id   AF-A0A843F2J3-F1
#
_cell.length_a   1.000
_cell.length_b   1.000
_cell.length_c   1.000
_cell.angle_alpha   90.00
_cell.angle_beta   90.00
_cell.angle_gamma   90.00
#
_symmetry.space_group_name_H-M   'P 1'
#
loop_
_entity.id
_entity.type
_entity.pdbx_description
1 polymer ?
#
loop_
_entity_poly.entity_id
_entity_poly.type
_entity_poly.pdbx_seq_one_letter_code
_entity_poly.pdbx_strand_id
1 'polypeptide(L)'
;KKPAAINIVEGRGKTVVADILIPEAIVRAKLKTTAKAIEEVNVAKNLIGSAAAGSMAFNAHFANMIGAIFLATGQDEAHVVEGSLGITTAEDRDGDLYFSVNMPDLPIATIGGGTRLETANEGLQIIDCAGSGKVNKFAEIVISTVMAGELSLIAAISAGHLAKAHQGIGR
;
A
#
# COMPACT_ATOMS: atom_id res chain seq x y z
N LYS A 1 8.49 -16.40 -0.23
CA LYS A 1 7.18 -17.06 -0.39
C LYS A 1 6.62 -17.63 0.93
N LYS A 2 7.21 -17.29 2.08
CA LYS A 2 6.64 -17.48 3.42
C LYS A 2 6.89 -16.17 4.18
N PRO A 3 6.01 -15.72 5.07
CA PRO A 3 6.29 -14.54 5.88
C PRO A 3 7.45 -14.85 6.83
N ALA A 4 8.45 -13.97 6.87
CA ALA A 4 9.61 -14.14 7.73
C ALA A 4 10.10 -12.78 8.24
N ALA A 5 10.33 -12.68 9.56
CA ALA A 5 10.79 -11.46 10.19
C ALA A 5 12.11 -10.93 9.61
N ILE A 6 13.02 -11.84 9.21
CA ILE A 6 14.28 -11.47 8.56
C ILE A 6 14.07 -10.65 7.29
N ASN A 7 13.03 -10.94 6.49
CA ASN A 7 12.76 -10.20 5.26
C ASN A 7 12.27 -8.77 5.54
N ILE A 8 11.66 -8.53 6.70
CA ILE A 8 11.21 -7.18 7.11
C ILE A 8 12.41 -6.36 7.60
N VAL A 9 13.32 -6.99 8.34
CA VAL A 9 14.47 -6.32 8.95
C VAL A 9 15.59 -6.07 7.94
N GLU A 10 15.98 -7.10 7.18
CA GLU A 10 17.12 -7.04 6.26
C GLU A 10 16.70 -6.69 4.81
N GLY A 11 15.40 -6.75 4.53
CA GLY A 11 14.87 -6.58 3.18
C GLY A 11 15.10 -7.79 2.27
N ARG A 12 14.34 -7.87 1.19
CA ARG A 12 14.54 -8.87 0.12
C ARG A 12 13.96 -8.37 -1.20
N GLY A 13 14.68 -8.58 -2.30
CA GLY A 13 14.27 -8.03 -3.59
C GLY A 13 14.44 -6.52 -3.62
N LYS A 14 13.34 -5.77 -3.75
CA LYS A 14 13.32 -4.30 -3.65
C LYS A 14 12.79 -3.87 -2.30
N THR A 15 13.46 -2.91 -1.69
CA THR A 15 12.97 -2.17 -0.53
C THR A 15 12.58 -0.79 -1.02
N VAL A 16 11.30 -0.43 -0.90
CA VAL A 16 10.74 0.80 -1.44
C VAL A 16 9.88 1.52 -0.41
N VAL A 17 9.88 2.84 -0.52
CA VAL A 17 9.06 3.75 0.29
C VAL A 17 8.40 4.75 -0.65
N ALA A 18 7.14 5.06 -0.39
CA ALA A 18 6.44 6.18 -1.01
C ALA A 18 5.73 6.98 0.07
N ASP A 19 5.76 8.30 -0.06
CA ASP A 19 5.08 9.23 0.82
C ASP A 19 4.41 10.36 0.03
N ILE A 20 3.45 11.01 0.69
CA ILE A 20 2.72 12.15 0.15
C ILE A 20 2.24 13.05 1.28
N LEU A 21 2.26 14.36 1.04
CA LEU A 21 1.56 15.34 1.86
C LEU A 21 0.33 15.83 1.08
N ILE A 22 -0.86 15.65 1.65
CA ILE A 22 -2.14 15.97 1.01
C ILE A 22 -2.78 17.15 1.74
N PRO A 23 -3.02 18.28 1.05
CA PRO A 23 -3.65 19.44 1.65
C PRO A 23 -5.03 19.14 2.26
N GLU A 24 -5.37 19.75 3.40
CA GLU A 24 -6.63 19.59 4.12
C GLU A 24 -7.85 19.70 3.18
N ALA A 25 -7.82 20.70 2.29
CA ALA A 25 -8.88 20.94 1.32
C ALA A 25 -9.13 19.71 0.41
N ILE A 26 -8.07 19.01 0.00
CA ILE A 26 -8.18 17.80 -0.83
C ILE A 26 -8.68 16.62 0.02
N VAL A 27 -8.18 16.47 1.26
CA VAL A 27 -8.66 15.43 2.18
C VAL A 27 -10.17 15.54 2.38
N ARG A 28 -10.67 16.74 2.70
CA ARG A 28 -12.11 16.98 2.88
C ARG A 28 -12.89 16.78 1.58
N ALA A 29 -12.40 17.35 0.47
CA ALA A 29 -13.14 17.36 -0.78
C ALA A 29 -13.17 16.00 -1.50
N LYS A 30 -12.10 15.19 -1.40
CA LYS A 30 -11.94 13.93 -2.14
C LYS A 30 -12.06 12.70 -1.23
N LEU A 31 -11.42 12.71 -0.07
CA LEU A 31 -11.41 11.58 0.86
C LEU A 31 -12.61 11.60 1.83
N LYS A 32 -13.36 12.72 1.88
CA LYS A 32 -14.60 12.87 2.66
C LYS A 32 -14.40 12.60 4.16
N THR A 33 -13.25 12.97 4.68
CA THR A 33 -12.81 12.74 6.06
C THR A 33 -11.85 13.87 6.50
N THR A 34 -11.16 13.70 7.62
CA THR A 34 -10.11 14.61 8.12
C THR A 34 -8.78 13.86 8.26
N ALA A 35 -7.66 14.58 8.24
CA ALA A 35 -6.34 14.00 8.49
C ALA A 35 -6.29 13.31 9.85
N LYS A 36 -6.81 13.98 10.90
CA LYS A 36 -6.95 13.40 12.24
C LYS A 36 -7.68 12.06 12.28
N ALA A 37 -8.83 11.95 11.59
CA ALA A 37 -9.59 10.70 11.59
C ALA A 37 -8.86 9.58 10.84
N ILE A 38 -8.13 9.91 9.78
CA ILE A 38 -7.27 8.96 9.07
C ILE A 38 -6.12 8.48 9.97
N GLU A 39 -5.44 9.40 10.66
CA GLU A 39 -4.38 9.10 11.61
C GLU A 39 -4.88 8.16 12.71
N GLU A 40 -6.01 8.50 13.36
CA GLU A 40 -6.62 7.69 14.42
C GLU A 40 -6.96 6.28 13.93
N VAL A 41 -7.58 6.15 12.76
CA VAL A 41 -7.89 4.84 12.16
C VAL A 41 -6.61 4.08 11.84
N ASN A 42 -5.60 4.71 11.26
CA ASN A 42 -4.34 4.03 10.93
C ASN A 42 -3.64 3.51 12.20
N VAL A 43 -3.55 4.32 13.25
CA VAL A 43 -2.97 3.93 14.53
C VAL A 43 -3.75 2.77 15.15
N ALA A 44 -5.08 2.90 15.26
CA ALA A 44 -5.90 1.89 15.90
C ALA A 44 -5.92 0.56 15.12
N LYS A 45 -6.09 0.62 13.79
CA LYS A 45 -6.23 -0.56 12.94
C LYS A 45 -4.88 -1.15 12.52
N ASN A 46 -4.08 -0.36 11.80
CA ASN A 46 -2.89 -0.87 11.12
C ASN A 46 -1.71 -1.04 12.08
N LEU A 47 -1.63 -0.25 13.15
CA LEU A 47 -0.55 -0.36 14.14
C LEU A 47 -0.97 -1.22 15.33
N ILE A 48 -1.86 -0.71 16.19
CA ILE A 48 -2.27 -1.37 17.43
C ILE A 48 -3.00 -2.69 17.13
N GLY A 49 -3.94 -2.68 16.19
CA GLY A 49 -4.69 -3.88 15.79
C GLY A 49 -3.78 -4.98 15.25
N SER A 50 -2.86 -4.65 14.34
CA SER A 50 -1.87 -5.61 13.84
C SER A 50 -0.92 -6.11 14.92
N ALA A 51 -0.45 -5.24 15.83
CA ALA A 51 0.37 -5.64 16.96
C ALA A 51 -0.36 -6.62 17.89
N ALA A 52 -1.62 -6.32 18.23
CA ALA A 52 -2.47 -7.18 19.06
C ALA A 52 -2.74 -8.55 18.39
N ALA A 53 -2.80 -8.59 17.06
CA ALA A 53 -2.97 -9.81 16.30
C ALA A 53 -1.68 -10.61 16.07
N GLY A 54 -0.51 -10.11 16.49
CA GLY A 54 0.80 -10.73 16.20
C GLY A 54 1.14 -10.71 14.70
N SER A 55 0.60 -9.75 13.95
CA SER A 55 0.82 -9.62 12.51
C SER A 55 2.20 -9.05 12.20
N MET A 56 2.74 -9.46 11.05
CA MET A 56 3.92 -8.88 10.44
C MET A 56 3.57 -7.79 9.39
N ALA A 57 2.29 -7.66 9.04
CA ALA A 57 1.77 -6.68 8.11
C ALA A 57 1.01 -5.58 8.88
N PHE A 58 1.57 -4.38 8.86
CA PHE A 58 1.04 -3.18 9.53
C PHE A 58 0.38 -2.26 8.50
N ASN A 59 -0.50 -2.86 7.70
CA ASN A 59 -1.23 -2.21 6.62
C ASN A 59 -2.65 -2.80 6.54
N ALA A 60 -3.50 -2.21 5.71
CA ALA A 60 -4.88 -2.56 5.55
C ALA A 60 -5.07 -3.60 4.45
N HIS A 61 -4.47 -3.40 3.28
CA HIS A 61 -4.68 -4.29 2.13
C HIS A 61 -3.59 -4.27 1.05
N PHE A 62 -2.31 -4.17 1.41
CA PHE A 62 -1.21 -4.22 0.42
C PHE A 62 -1.31 -5.45 -0.50
N ALA A 63 -1.65 -6.61 0.07
CA ALA A 63 -1.81 -7.87 -0.65
C ALA A 63 -2.79 -7.77 -1.84
N ASN A 64 -3.86 -6.96 -1.74
CA ASN A 64 -4.83 -6.82 -2.83
C ASN A 64 -4.20 -6.11 -4.03
N MET A 65 -3.51 -5.00 -3.79
CA MET A 65 -2.85 -4.23 -4.85
C MET A 65 -1.70 -5.01 -5.46
N ILE A 66 -0.91 -5.69 -4.63
CA ILE A 66 0.20 -6.53 -5.08
C ILE A 66 -0.30 -7.71 -5.90
N GLY A 67 -1.29 -8.46 -5.42
CA GLY A 67 -1.87 -9.58 -6.14
C GLY A 67 -2.42 -9.18 -7.51
N ALA A 68 -3.14 -8.05 -7.59
CA ALA A 68 -3.68 -7.55 -8.85
C ALA A 68 -2.59 -7.21 -9.86
N ILE A 69 -1.56 -6.44 -9.45
CA ILE A 69 -0.45 -6.08 -10.34
C ILE A 69 0.35 -7.32 -10.74
N PHE A 70 0.61 -8.22 -9.80
CA PHE A 70 1.42 -9.42 -10.03
C PHE A 70 0.79 -10.31 -11.10
N LEU A 71 -0.51 -10.59 -10.97
CA LEU A 71 -1.28 -11.33 -11.97
C LEU A 71 -1.27 -10.62 -13.34
N ALA A 72 -1.48 -9.29 -13.36
CA ALA A 72 -1.55 -8.52 -14.60
C ALA A 72 -0.20 -8.41 -15.33
N THR A 73 0.92 -8.56 -14.61
CA THR A 73 2.27 -8.35 -15.15
C THR A 73 3.15 -9.60 -15.11
N GLY A 74 2.56 -10.76 -14.83
CA GLY A 74 3.22 -12.07 -14.86
C GLY A 74 4.35 -12.22 -13.83
N GLN A 75 4.14 -11.69 -12.64
CA GLN A 75 5.05 -11.91 -11.51
C GLN A 75 4.85 -13.32 -10.93
N ASP A 76 5.52 -13.62 -9.82
CA ASP A 76 5.34 -14.90 -9.13
C ASP A 76 4.31 -14.74 -8.01
N GLU A 77 3.16 -15.39 -8.14
CA GLU A 77 2.01 -15.12 -7.27
C GLU A 77 2.24 -15.57 -5.83
N ALA A 78 3.16 -16.51 -5.61
CA ALA A 78 3.56 -16.89 -4.26
C ALA A 78 4.43 -15.81 -3.58
N HIS A 79 4.94 -14.83 -4.32
CA HIS A 79 5.60 -13.64 -3.78
C HIS A 79 4.63 -12.56 -3.29
N VAL A 80 3.30 -12.69 -3.51
CA VAL A 80 2.30 -11.85 -2.84
C VAL A 80 2.41 -11.94 -1.32
N VAL A 81 2.80 -13.11 -0.79
CA VAL A 81 3.06 -13.31 0.65
C VAL A 81 4.11 -12.33 1.17
N GLU A 82 5.16 -12.09 0.38
CA GLU A 82 6.27 -11.21 0.74
C GLU A 82 5.93 -9.75 0.47
N GLY A 83 5.37 -9.44 -0.70
CA GLY A 83 4.92 -8.08 -1.04
C GLY A 83 3.77 -7.57 -0.20
N SER A 84 3.08 -8.41 0.57
CA SER A 84 2.05 -7.97 1.53
C SER A 84 2.62 -7.42 2.83
N LEU A 85 3.92 -7.63 3.10
CA LEU A 85 4.59 -7.14 4.28
C LEU A 85 4.94 -5.67 4.12
N GLY A 86 4.77 -4.90 5.19
CA GLY A 86 5.03 -3.47 5.18
C GLY A 86 4.23 -2.71 6.20
N ILE A 87 4.51 -1.42 6.28
CA ILE A 87 3.96 -0.51 7.28
C ILE A 87 3.32 0.68 6.56
N THR A 88 2.10 1.01 6.96
CA THR A 88 1.40 2.24 6.60
C THR A 88 1.51 3.23 7.75
N THR A 89 1.91 4.46 7.45
CA THR A 89 1.99 5.57 8.41
C THR A 89 1.12 6.71 7.92
N ALA A 90 0.37 7.31 8.83
CA ALA A 90 -0.44 8.49 8.60
C ALA A 90 -0.26 9.44 9.77
N GLU A 91 -0.17 10.73 9.48
CA GLU A 91 0.04 11.79 10.47
C GLU A 91 -0.76 13.03 10.06
N ASP A 92 -1.50 13.61 11.02
CA ASP A 92 -2.12 14.92 10.87
C ASP A 92 -1.07 16.01 11.12
N ARG A 93 -0.81 16.83 10.11
CA ARG A 93 0.12 17.96 10.15
C ARG A 93 -0.65 19.25 9.97
N ASP A 94 -1.23 19.72 11.07
CA ASP A 94 -2.03 20.96 11.12
C ASP A 94 -3.20 20.96 10.11
N GLY A 95 -3.85 19.81 9.91
CA GLY A 95 -4.97 19.61 8.99
C GLY A 95 -4.58 18.95 7.67
N ASP A 96 -3.32 19.09 7.26
CA ASP A 96 -2.77 18.38 6.10
C ASP A 96 -2.44 16.93 6.48
N LEU A 97 -2.68 16.00 5.55
CA LEU A 97 -2.42 14.59 5.79
C LEU A 97 -1.05 14.20 5.21
N TYR A 98 -0.10 13.86 6.07
CA TYR A 98 1.06 13.08 5.65
C TYR A 98 0.67 11.59 5.64
N PHE A 99 0.98 10.90 4.55
CA PHE A 99 0.70 9.48 4.38
C PHE A 99 1.86 8.79 3.70
N SER A 100 2.29 7.64 4.21
CA SER A 100 3.39 6.88 3.63
C SER A 100 3.20 5.37 3.75
N VAL A 101 3.80 4.64 2.83
CA VAL A 101 3.89 3.18 2.84
C VAL A 101 5.35 2.75 2.67
N ASN A 102 5.75 1.75 3.44
CA ASN A 102 7.06 1.09 3.32
C ASN A 102 6.85 -0.39 2.99
N MET A 103 7.58 -0.88 1.99
CA MET A 103 7.59 -2.28 1.57
C MET A 103 9.04 -2.79 1.52
N PRO A 104 9.48 -3.57 2.52
CA PRO A 104 10.87 -4.01 2.61
C PRO A 104 11.17 -5.26 1.76
N ASP A 105 10.15 -6.03 1.41
CA ASP A 105 10.26 -7.31 0.70
C ASP A 105 9.39 -7.33 -0.56
N LEU A 106 9.91 -6.74 -1.65
CA LEU A 106 9.22 -6.69 -2.94
C LEU A 106 10.03 -7.40 -4.04
N PRO A 107 9.88 -8.73 -4.21
CA PRO A 107 10.51 -9.49 -5.28
C PRO A 107 9.71 -9.32 -6.59
N ILE A 108 10.27 -8.53 -7.52
CA ILE A 108 9.65 -8.22 -8.81
C ILE A 108 10.68 -8.28 -9.94
N ALA A 109 10.20 -8.51 -11.16
CA ALA A 109 11.02 -8.56 -12.37
C ALA A 109 10.29 -7.96 -13.58
N THR A 110 11.07 -7.43 -14.53
CA THR A 110 10.59 -6.94 -15.83
C THR A 110 11.06 -7.80 -17.00
N ILE A 111 11.87 -8.83 -16.72
CA ILE A 111 12.34 -9.85 -17.67
C ILE A 111 12.34 -11.22 -16.97
N GLY A 112 11.91 -12.25 -17.70
CA GLY A 112 12.01 -13.65 -17.27
C GLY A 112 10.77 -14.15 -16.55
N GLY A 113 10.73 -15.44 -16.24
CA GLY A 113 9.56 -16.06 -15.59
C GLY A 113 8.26 -15.81 -16.37
N GLY A 114 7.21 -15.42 -15.66
CA GLY A 114 5.88 -15.14 -16.22
C GLY A 114 5.80 -13.88 -17.09
N THR A 115 6.77 -12.96 -17.01
CA THR A 115 6.76 -11.71 -17.80
C THR A 115 6.94 -11.92 -19.31
N ARG A 116 7.24 -13.16 -19.72
CA ARG A 116 7.37 -13.59 -21.12
C ARG A 116 6.05 -14.01 -21.76
N LEU A 117 5.01 -14.26 -20.95
CA LEU A 117 3.66 -14.54 -21.47
C LEU A 117 3.14 -13.28 -22.16
N GLU A 118 2.51 -13.46 -23.34
CA GLU A 118 2.13 -12.34 -24.22
C GLU A 118 1.28 -11.30 -23.49
N THR A 119 0.21 -11.73 -22.81
CA THR A 119 -0.70 -10.85 -22.06
C THR A 119 -0.04 -10.15 -20.87
N ALA A 120 0.82 -10.85 -20.12
CA ALA A 120 1.57 -10.26 -19.02
C ALA A 120 2.60 -9.23 -19.52
N ASN A 121 3.21 -9.50 -20.67
CA ASN A 121 4.15 -8.60 -21.30
C ASN A 121 3.46 -7.31 -21.78
N GLU A 122 2.27 -7.43 -22.39
CA GLU A 122 1.42 -6.29 -22.73
C GLU A 122 1.08 -5.45 -21.49
N GLY A 123 0.76 -6.08 -20.36
CA GLY A 123 0.55 -5.40 -19.08
C GLY A 123 1.76 -4.56 -18.66
N LEU A 124 2.97 -5.11 -18.78
CA LEU A 124 4.22 -4.37 -18.54
C LEU A 124 4.47 -3.26 -19.59
N GLN A 125 4.05 -3.44 -20.85
CA GLN A 125 4.18 -2.42 -21.89
C GLN A 125 3.26 -1.22 -21.64
N ILE A 126 2.03 -1.43 -21.17
CA ILE A 126 1.06 -0.37 -20.83
C ILE A 126 1.67 0.63 -19.82
N ILE A 127 2.42 0.12 -18.84
CA ILE A 127 3.09 0.92 -17.82
C ILE A 127 4.55 1.25 -18.17
N ASP A 128 4.97 1.00 -19.42
CA ASP A 128 6.33 1.22 -19.95
C ASP A 128 7.44 0.65 -19.03
N CYS A 129 7.23 -0.60 -18.61
CA CYS A 129 8.14 -1.36 -17.77
C CYS A 129 8.61 -2.68 -18.39
N ALA A 130 8.22 -3.01 -19.62
CA ALA A 130 8.68 -4.22 -20.29
C ALA A 130 10.19 -4.13 -20.63
N GLY A 131 10.95 -5.18 -20.33
CA GLY A 131 12.35 -5.30 -20.74
C GLY A 131 13.38 -4.86 -19.69
N SER A 132 14.62 -4.70 -20.14
CA SER A 132 15.79 -4.49 -19.26
C SER A 132 15.84 -3.07 -18.70
N GLY A 133 16.41 -2.92 -17.51
CA GLY A 133 16.62 -1.62 -16.87
C GLY A 133 15.36 -0.93 -16.34
N LYS A 134 14.20 -1.58 -16.42
CA LYS A 134 12.90 -0.99 -16.03
C LYS A 134 12.42 -1.37 -14.62
N VAL A 135 13.10 -2.28 -13.93
CA VAL A 135 12.63 -2.82 -12.65
C VAL A 135 12.45 -1.78 -11.54
N ASN A 136 13.26 -0.72 -11.52
CA ASN A 136 13.12 0.35 -10.52
C ASN A 136 11.87 1.20 -10.79
N LYS A 137 11.63 1.58 -12.06
CA LYS A 137 10.37 2.22 -12.47
C LYS A 137 9.16 1.35 -12.12
N PHE A 138 9.26 0.05 -12.37
CA PHE A 138 8.19 -0.87 -12.01
C PHE A 138 7.94 -0.91 -10.48
N ALA A 139 9.01 -0.92 -9.67
CA ALA A 139 8.92 -0.84 -8.22
C ALA A 139 8.20 0.44 -7.75
N GLU A 140 8.53 1.59 -8.34
CA GLU A 140 7.90 2.89 -8.06
C GLU A 140 6.39 2.89 -8.38
N ILE A 141 6.00 2.29 -9.51
CA ILE A 141 4.59 2.15 -9.89
C ILE A 141 3.85 1.22 -8.93
N VAL A 142 4.46 0.10 -8.54
CA VAL A 142 3.88 -0.86 -7.59
C VAL A 142 3.61 -0.19 -6.25
N ILE A 143 4.61 0.45 -5.64
CA ILE A 143 4.45 1.10 -4.33
C ILE A 143 3.46 2.27 -4.39
N SER A 144 3.43 3.03 -5.49
CA SER A 144 2.47 4.13 -5.68
C SER A 144 1.04 3.61 -5.78
N THR A 145 0.83 2.47 -6.45
CA THR A 145 -0.49 1.82 -6.55
C THR A 145 -0.93 1.27 -5.19
N VAL A 146 -0.01 0.66 -4.44
CA VAL A 146 -0.24 0.22 -3.06
C VAL A 146 -0.64 1.41 -2.18
N MET A 147 0.10 2.52 -2.22
CA MET A 147 -0.19 3.73 -1.46
C MET A 147 -1.57 4.30 -1.80
N ALA A 148 -1.92 4.38 -3.09
CA ALA A 148 -3.21 4.90 -3.53
C ALA A 148 -4.37 4.01 -3.04
N GLY A 149 -4.22 2.69 -3.16
CA GLY A 149 -5.19 1.73 -2.64
C GLY A 149 -5.36 1.86 -1.13
N GLU A 150 -4.25 1.87 -0.41
CA GLU A 150 -4.21 1.96 1.05
C GLU A 150 -4.87 3.26 1.55
N LEU A 151 -4.50 4.40 0.98
CA LEU A 151 -5.07 5.71 1.28
C LEU A 151 -6.59 5.70 1.06
N SER A 152 -7.05 5.15 -0.07
CA SER A 152 -8.48 5.08 -0.38
C SER A 152 -9.26 4.27 0.64
N LEU A 153 -8.72 3.12 1.09
CA LEU A 153 -9.42 2.27 2.05
C LEU A 153 -9.44 2.88 3.45
N ILE A 154 -8.30 3.38 3.94
CA ILE A 154 -8.23 4.03 5.25
C ILE A 154 -9.13 5.27 5.29
N ALA A 155 -9.14 6.07 4.22
CA ALA A 155 -10.06 7.20 4.07
C ALA A 155 -11.53 6.75 4.19
N ALA A 156 -11.95 5.71 3.47
CA ALA A 156 -13.32 5.20 3.51
C ALA A 156 -13.72 4.72 4.92
N ILE A 157 -12.82 4.01 5.62
CA ILE A 157 -13.05 3.56 7.00
C ILE A 157 -13.19 4.77 7.94
N SER A 158 -12.29 5.76 7.82
CA SER A 158 -12.30 6.96 8.66
C SER A 158 -13.55 7.82 8.46
N ALA A 159 -14.03 7.96 7.23
CA ALA A 159 -15.28 8.66 6.93
C ALA A 159 -16.49 7.97 7.59
N GLY A 160 -16.53 6.63 7.57
CA GLY A 160 -17.54 5.85 8.27
C GLY A 160 -17.46 5.96 9.80
N HIS A 161 -16.24 6.05 10.36
CA HIS A 161 -16.02 6.28 11.79
C HIS A 161 -16.53 7.66 12.22
N LEU A 162 -16.21 8.71 11.46
CA LEU A 162 -16.72 10.07 11.69
C LEU A 162 -18.26 10.12 11.66
N ALA A 163 -18.88 9.46 10.68
CA ALA A 163 -20.35 9.41 10.59
C ALA A 163 -20.97 8.78 11.84
N LYS A 164 -20.40 7.68 12.35
CA LYS A 164 -20.87 7.01 13.58
C LYS A 164 -20.62 7.85 14.84
N ALA A 165 -19.46 8.48 14.95
CA ALA A 165 -19.14 9.33 16.11
C ALA A 165 -20.09 10.54 16.20
N HIS A 166 -20.43 11.15 15.07
CA HIS A 166 -21.42 12.23 15.05
C HIS A 166 -22.84 11.76 15.40
N GLN A 167 -23.25 10.56 14.98
CA GLN A 167 -24.53 9.96 15.40
C GLN A 167 -24.59 9.68 16.91
N GLY A 168 -23.47 9.27 17.52
CA GLY A 168 -23.42 8.94 18.94
C GLY A 168 -23.42 10.13 19.90
N ILE A 169 -23.02 11.32 19.44
CA ILE A 169 -22.81 12.51 20.32
C ILE A 169 -23.92 13.56 20.21
N GLY A 170 -24.82 13.52 19.21
CA GLY A 170 -25.96 14.45 19.23
C GLY A 170 -26.76 14.66 17.94
N ARG A 171 -27.27 13.60 17.31
CA ARG A 171 -28.43 13.60 16.39
C ARG A 171 -28.70 12.21 15.85
#